data_AF-A0A9P7F1U9-F1
#
_entry.id   AF-A0A9P7F1U9-F1
#
_cell.length_a   1.000
_cell.length_b   1.000
_cell.length_c   1.000
_cell.angle_alpha   90.00
_cell.angle_beta   90.00
_cell.angle_gamma   90.00
#
_symmetry.space_group_name_H-M   'P 1'
#
loop_
_entity.id
_entity.type
_entity.pdbx_description
1 polymer ?
#
loop_
_entity_poly.entity_id
_entity_poly.type
_entity_poly.pdbx_seq_one_letter_code
_entity_poly.pdbx_strand_id
1 'polypeptide(L)'
;MTNESIPQGVDATLLDNLSCAILTAVHPNHSQDRTVQYGGPDISFHENRDTCYSRLILALAQNDKWHERLAHDGHFERCISLAEDAFERSTWVPGCYLAGIFTHIKPLHHALPFSPTQERWQAFIRGQWKSAHRYMWHDISALPALVVATRQYSISWNSSADEDLAELTKDVHGALESFFSVIVYGLDQALFDAALLSVQGLYDDLHRMIENSNTLHTDNGSLES
;
A
#
# COMPACT_ATOMS: atom_id res chain seq x y z
N MET A 1 51.19 11.14 -6.20
CA MET A 1 49.82 11.66 -6.02
C MET A 1 48.88 10.63 -6.60
N THR A 2 48.15 9.94 -5.74
CA THR A 2 47.29 8.79 -6.01
C THR A 2 45.98 9.25 -6.65
N ASN A 3 45.70 8.74 -7.86
CA ASN A 3 44.38 8.82 -8.48
C ASN A 3 43.45 7.86 -7.72
N GLU A 4 42.66 8.40 -6.79
CA GLU A 4 41.51 7.69 -6.24
C GLU A 4 40.40 7.70 -7.30
N SER A 5 40.39 6.67 -8.15
CA SER A 5 39.25 6.39 -9.02
C SER A 5 38.06 6.00 -8.15
N ILE A 6 37.02 6.82 -8.20
CA ILE A 6 35.69 6.56 -7.62
C ILE A 6 35.24 5.15 -8.06
N PRO A 7 34.64 4.32 -7.18
CA PRO A 7 34.19 2.99 -7.55
C PRO A 7 33.17 3.10 -8.68
N GLN A 8 33.37 2.30 -9.74
CA GLN A 8 32.40 2.12 -10.83
C GLN A 8 31.02 1.91 -10.23
N GLY A 9 30.12 2.86 -10.50
CA GLY A 9 28.73 2.77 -10.10
C GLY A 9 28.12 1.47 -10.63
N VAL A 10 27.16 0.93 -9.86
CA VAL A 10 26.41 -0.28 -10.24
C VAL A 10 25.96 -0.17 -11.68
N ASP A 11 26.30 -1.17 -12.49
CA ASP A 11 25.99 -1.24 -13.92
C ASP A 11 24.48 -1.08 -14.13
N ALA A 12 24.08 -0.05 -14.87
CA ALA A 12 22.67 0.23 -15.14
C ALA A 12 22.00 -0.96 -15.84
N THR A 13 22.72 -1.61 -16.75
CA THR A 13 22.24 -2.79 -17.48
C THR A 13 21.99 -3.98 -16.55
N LEU A 14 22.78 -4.14 -15.49
CA LEU A 14 22.54 -5.19 -14.49
C LEU A 14 21.23 -4.95 -13.75
N LEU A 15 20.94 -3.70 -13.39
CA LEU A 15 19.73 -3.36 -12.65
C LEU A 15 18.47 -3.46 -13.54
N ASP A 16 18.57 -3.09 -14.81
CA ASP A 16 17.48 -3.28 -15.79
C ASP A 16 17.18 -4.78 -15.97
N ASN A 17 18.23 -5.60 -16.14
CA ASN A 17 18.08 -7.05 -16.23
C ASN A 17 17.50 -7.67 -14.95
N LEU A 18 17.89 -7.16 -13.77
CA LEU A 18 17.37 -7.62 -12.50
C LEU A 18 15.88 -7.28 -12.35
N SER A 19 15.47 -6.07 -12.73
CA SER A 19 14.07 -5.63 -12.73
C SER A 19 13.20 -6.58 -13.59
N CYS A 20 13.58 -6.78 -14.86
CA CYS A 20 12.93 -7.73 -15.76
C CYS A 20 12.91 -9.18 -15.20
N ALA A 21 14.00 -9.63 -14.58
CA ALA A 21 14.09 -10.96 -14.00
C ALA A 21 13.14 -11.14 -12.81
N ILE A 22 13.02 -10.13 -11.94
CA ILE A 22 12.07 -10.13 -10.83
C ILE A 22 10.64 -10.27 -11.37
N LEU A 23 10.27 -9.47 -12.38
CA LEU A 23 8.93 -9.54 -12.96
C LEU A 23 8.66 -10.91 -13.60
N THR A 24 9.62 -11.43 -14.36
CA THR A 24 9.51 -12.75 -15.00
C THR A 24 9.35 -13.88 -13.97
N ALA A 25 10.04 -13.79 -12.83
CA ALA A 25 9.95 -14.81 -11.78
C ALA A 25 8.58 -14.87 -11.11
N VAL A 26 7.89 -13.73 -10.99
CA VAL A 26 6.56 -13.66 -10.37
C VAL A 26 5.42 -13.77 -11.38
N HIS A 27 5.74 -13.58 -12.66
CA HIS A 27 4.85 -13.77 -13.80
C HIS A 27 5.47 -14.79 -14.77
N PRO A 28 5.61 -16.08 -14.39
CA PRO A 28 6.14 -17.08 -15.30
C PRO A 28 5.28 -17.14 -16.57
N ASN A 29 5.79 -16.52 -17.63
CA ASN A 29 5.20 -16.56 -18.95
C ASN A 29 4.88 -18.02 -19.33
N HIS A 30 3.60 -18.39 -19.43
CA HIS A 30 3.18 -19.67 -20.00
C HIS A 30 3.36 -19.73 -21.54
N SER A 31 4.18 -18.85 -22.11
CA SER A 31 4.36 -18.70 -23.56
C SER A 31 5.55 -19.50 -24.13
N GLN A 32 5.92 -20.63 -23.52
CA GLN A 32 6.90 -21.55 -24.14
C GLN A 32 6.42 -22.98 -24.38
N ASP A 33 5.12 -23.28 -24.18
CA ASP A 33 4.54 -24.53 -24.66
C ASP A 33 3.07 -24.33 -25.11
N ARG A 34 2.87 -23.47 -26.12
CA ARG A 34 1.58 -23.37 -26.84
C ARG A 34 1.41 -24.57 -27.79
N THR A 35 1.34 -25.76 -27.23
CA THR A 35 0.70 -26.92 -27.85
C THR A 35 -0.12 -27.64 -26.77
N VAL A 36 -1.19 -27.01 -26.32
CA VAL A 36 -2.51 -27.60 -26.01
C VAL A 36 -3.38 -26.46 -25.45
N GLN A 37 -4.49 -26.21 -26.13
CA GLN A 37 -5.52 -25.28 -25.68
C GLN A 37 -6.16 -25.79 -24.39
N TYR A 38 -5.83 -25.19 -23.26
CA TYR A 38 -6.73 -25.09 -22.11
C TYR A 38 -6.59 -23.66 -21.57
N GLY A 39 -7.63 -22.86 -21.73
CA GLY A 39 -7.73 -21.51 -21.17
C GLY A 39 -7.87 -21.57 -19.65
N GLY A 40 -6.79 -21.92 -18.97
CA GLY A 40 -6.63 -21.67 -17.54
C GLY A 40 -6.31 -20.19 -17.33
N PRO A 41 -6.78 -19.58 -16.23
CA PRO A 41 -6.51 -18.18 -15.96
C PRO A 41 -5.00 -17.94 -15.86
N ASP A 42 -4.62 -16.73 -16.28
CA ASP A 42 -3.38 -16.07 -15.90
C ASP A 42 -3.01 -16.43 -14.46
N ILE A 43 -1.75 -16.74 -14.20
CA ILE A 43 -1.30 -17.43 -12.98
C ILE A 43 -2.01 -16.90 -11.75
N SER A 44 -2.73 -17.79 -11.07
CA SER A 44 -3.56 -17.42 -9.93
C SER A 44 -2.75 -16.73 -8.83
N PHE A 45 -3.42 -15.81 -8.12
CA PHE A 45 -2.90 -15.18 -6.92
C PHE A 45 -2.38 -16.23 -5.93
N HIS A 46 -1.13 -16.05 -5.51
CA HIS A 46 -0.43 -16.88 -4.55
C HIS A 46 0.11 -16.00 -3.41
N GLU A 47 -0.54 -16.08 -2.25
CA GLU A 47 -0.34 -15.18 -1.12
C GLU A 47 1.14 -14.95 -0.74
N ASN A 48 1.92 -16.01 -0.51
CA ASN A 48 3.34 -15.84 -0.11
C ASN A 48 4.21 -15.20 -1.20
N ARG A 49 4.09 -15.67 -2.45
CA ARG A 49 4.84 -15.13 -3.59
C ARG A 49 4.51 -13.66 -3.79
N ASP A 50 3.21 -13.34 -3.83
CA ASP A 50 2.72 -12.00 -4.15
C ASP A 50 2.94 -11.04 -2.98
N THR A 51 2.95 -11.53 -1.73
CA THR A 51 3.42 -10.78 -0.54
C THR A 51 4.89 -10.41 -0.67
N CYS A 52 5.78 -11.39 -0.90
CA CYS A 52 7.21 -11.16 -1.03
C CYS A 52 7.51 -10.19 -2.18
N TYR A 53 6.81 -10.35 -3.30
CA TYR A 53 6.88 -9.45 -4.43
C TYR A 53 6.46 -8.03 -4.03
N SER A 54 5.26 -7.83 -3.48
CA SER A 54 4.76 -6.50 -3.11
C SER A 54 5.67 -5.81 -2.09
N ARG A 55 6.19 -6.56 -1.11
CA ARG A 55 7.17 -6.04 -0.15
C ARG A 55 8.46 -5.58 -0.82
N LEU A 56 9.00 -6.37 -1.75
CA LEU A 56 10.19 -6.03 -2.51
C LEU A 56 9.96 -4.78 -3.37
N ILE A 57 8.84 -4.72 -4.10
CA ILE A 57 8.51 -3.58 -4.96
C ILE A 57 8.34 -2.31 -4.14
N LEU A 58 7.67 -2.36 -2.98
CA LEU A 58 7.56 -1.20 -2.09
C LEU A 58 8.95 -0.70 -1.64
N ALA A 59 9.83 -1.62 -1.22
CA ALA A 59 11.18 -1.25 -0.77
C ALA A 59 12.01 -0.62 -1.89
N LEU A 60 11.91 -1.15 -3.12
CA LEU A 60 12.61 -0.62 -4.29
C LEU A 60 12.05 0.73 -4.73
N ALA A 61 10.73 0.92 -4.67
CA ALA A 61 10.05 2.14 -5.09
C ALA A 61 10.44 3.39 -4.28
N GLN A 62 11.07 3.23 -3.12
CA GLN A 62 11.63 4.34 -2.31
C GLN A 62 12.87 4.99 -2.95
N ASN A 63 13.49 4.35 -3.94
CA ASN A 63 14.63 4.86 -4.68
C ASN A 63 14.21 5.34 -6.07
N ASP A 64 14.44 6.61 -6.40
CA ASP A 64 13.98 7.21 -7.67
C ASP A 64 14.44 6.45 -8.91
N LYS A 65 15.67 5.91 -8.92
CA LYS A 65 16.19 5.14 -10.06
C LYS A 65 15.46 3.80 -10.22
N TRP A 66 15.11 3.17 -9.10
CA TRP A 66 14.30 1.95 -9.14
C TRP A 66 12.85 2.28 -9.49
N HIS A 67 12.30 3.38 -8.98
CA HIS A 67 10.95 3.82 -9.30
C HIS A 67 10.73 3.95 -10.82
N GLU A 68 11.66 4.61 -11.52
CA GLU A 68 11.61 4.74 -12.99
C GLU A 68 11.66 3.38 -13.70
N ARG A 69 12.51 2.46 -13.23
CA ARG A 69 12.62 1.10 -13.79
C ARG A 69 11.39 0.25 -13.55
N LEU A 70 10.86 0.30 -12.32
CA LEU A 70 9.66 -0.42 -11.93
C LEU A 70 8.47 0.01 -12.80
N ALA A 71 8.37 1.30 -13.09
CA ALA A 71 7.39 1.83 -14.04
C ALA A 71 7.66 1.35 -15.47
N HIS A 72 8.90 1.47 -15.94
CA HIS A 72 9.29 1.10 -17.31
C HIS A 72 9.04 -0.38 -17.61
N ASP A 73 9.36 -1.28 -16.68
CA ASP A 73 9.30 -2.72 -16.88
C ASP A 73 7.92 -3.33 -16.58
N GLY A 74 6.94 -2.52 -16.15
CA GLY A 74 5.56 -2.98 -15.96
C GLY A 74 5.24 -3.53 -14.56
N HIS A 75 6.07 -3.23 -13.55
CA HIS A 75 5.84 -3.73 -12.19
C HIS A 75 4.60 -3.13 -11.54
N PHE A 76 4.30 -1.86 -11.84
CA PHE A 76 3.13 -1.19 -11.31
C PHE A 76 1.84 -1.77 -11.89
N GLU A 77 1.78 -2.03 -13.19
CA GLU A 77 0.68 -2.74 -13.86
C GLU A 77 0.42 -4.09 -13.18
N ARG A 78 1.49 -4.86 -12.91
CA ARG A 78 1.38 -6.12 -12.17
C ARG A 78 0.85 -5.92 -10.75
N CYS A 79 1.33 -4.91 -10.02
CA CYS A 79 0.84 -4.61 -8.68
C CYS A 79 -0.65 -4.25 -8.71
N ILE A 80 -1.11 -3.58 -9.76
CA ILE A 80 -2.52 -3.22 -9.84
C ILE A 80 -3.40 -4.43 -10.14
N SER A 81 -3.00 -5.32 -11.04
CA SER A 81 -3.70 -6.61 -11.22
C SER A 81 -3.75 -7.41 -9.91
N LEU A 82 -2.66 -7.41 -9.12
CA LEU A 82 -2.65 -8.05 -7.81
C LEU A 82 -3.59 -7.38 -6.80
N ALA A 83 -3.81 -6.07 -6.90
CA ALA A 83 -4.74 -5.35 -6.02
C ALA A 83 -6.19 -5.71 -6.32
N GLU A 84 -6.56 -5.90 -7.58
CA GLU A 84 -7.88 -6.40 -7.97
C GLU A 84 -8.12 -7.81 -7.39
N ASP A 85 -7.16 -8.71 -7.58
CA ASP A 85 -7.22 -10.07 -7.01
C ASP A 85 -7.29 -10.05 -5.47
N ALA A 86 -6.49 -9.18 -4.83
CA ALA A 86 -6.46 -9.07 -3.38
C ALA A 86 -7.76 -8.49 -2.82
N PHE A 87 -8.37 -7.54 -3.53
CA PHE A 87 -9.67 -6.98 -3.18
C PHE A 87 -10.76 -8.04 -3.25
N GLU A 88 -10.82 -8.83 -4.33
CA GLU A 88 -11.82 -9.89 -4.50
C GLU A 88 -11.66 -11.01 -3.46
N ARG A 89 -10.41 -11.35 -3.12
CA ARG A 89 -10.10 -12.45 -2.19
C ARG A 89 -10.00 -12.01 -0.73
N SER A 90 -10.12 -10.71 -0.45
CA SER A 90 -9.95 -10.13 0.89
C SER A 90 -8.60 -10.49 1.55
N THR A 91 -7.50 -10.48 0.78
CA THR A 91 -6.17 -10.83 1.29
C THR A 91 -5.48 -9.60 1.91
N TRP A 92 -5.10 -9.71 3.18
CA TRP A 92 -4.59 -8.60 3.99
C TRP A 92 -3.14 -8.21 3.67
N VAL A 93 -2.22 -9.18 3.66
CA VAL A 93 -0.78 -8.84 3.68
C VAL A 93 -0.32 -8.17 2.38
N PRO A 94 -0.59 -8.73 1.18
CA PRO A 94 -0.30 -8.01 -0.07
C PRO A 94 -1.05 -6.69 -0.15
N GLY A 95 -2.29 -6.64 0.34
CA GLY A 95 -3.14 -5.46 0.28
C GLY A 95 -2.50 -4.22 0.94
N CYS A 96 -1.83 -4.40 2.08
CA CYS A 96 -1.14 -3.31 2.77
C CYS A 96 0.08 -2.78 1.99
N TYR A 97 0.89 -3.68 1.43
CA TYR A 97 2.04 -3.29 0.61
C TYR A 97 1.61 -2.61 -0.68
N LEU A 98 0.56 -3.12 -1.32
CA LEU A 98 -0.03 -2.54 -2.52
C LEU A 98 -0.54 -1.12 -2.23
N ALA A 99 -1.18 -0.89 -1.07
CA ALA A 99 -1.53 0.46 -0.63
C ALA A 99 -0.33 1.39 -0.56
N GLY A 100 0.77 0.94 0.03
CA GLY A 100 2.04 1.66 0.00
C GLY A 100 2.52 1.97 -1.41
N ILE A 101 2.58 0.96 -2.28
CA ILE A 101 3.10 1.11 -3.65
C ILE A 101 2.33 2.18 -4.41
N PHE A 102 1.01 2.20 -4.28
CA PHE A 102 0.17 3.18 -4.98
C PHE A 102 0.36 4.61 -4.49
N THR A 103 0.87 4.84 -3.27
CA THR A 103 1.27 6.18 -2.83
C THR A 103 2.48 6.74 -3.58
N HIS A 104 3.29 5.85 -4.15
CA HIS A 104 4.50 6.20 -4.88
C HIS A 104 4.26 6.31 -6.38
N ILE A 105 3.16 5.76 -6.90
CA ILE A 105 2.79 5.99 -8.30
C ILE A 105 2.32 7.44 -8.41
N LYS A 106 3.22 8.34 -8.83
CA LYS A 106 2.81 9.67 -9.26
C LYS A 106 1.75 9.48 -10.33
N PRO A 107 0.59 10.15 -10.26
CA PRO A 107 -0.30 10.21 -11.40
C PRO A 107 0.49 10.88 -12.51
N LEU A 108 1.10 10.07 -13.38
CA LEU A 108 1.68 10.56 -14.62
C LEU A 108 0.55 11.34 -15.29
N HIS A 109 0.87 12.45 -15.94
CA HIS A 109 -0.12 13.36 -16.54
C HIS A 109 -1.11 12.70 -17.53
N HIS A 110 -0.92 11.42 -17.85
CA HIS A 110 -1.93 10.53 -18.38
C HIS A 110 -2.53 9.73 -17.24
N ALA A 111 -3.82 9.97 -16.96
CA ALA A 111 -4.64 9.12 -16.11
C ALA A 111 -4.20 7.66 -16.30
N LEU A 112 -3.62 7.09 -15.23
CA LEU A 112 -3.25 5.68 -15.23
C LEU A 112 -4.47 4.91 -15.78
N PRO A 113 -4.28 3.88 -16.62
CA PRO A 113 -5.38 3.01 -17.04
C PRO A 113 -6.11 2.41 -15.82
N PHE A 114 -5.43 2.45 -14.67
CA PHE A 114 -5.98 2.41 -13.33
C PHE A 114 -6.12 3.81 -12.73
N SER A 115 -7.18 4.50 -13.09
CA SER A 115 -7.94 5.18 -12.05
C SER A 115 -8.93 4.11 -11.58
N PRO A 116 -8.64 3.29 -10.54
CA PRO A 116 -9.74 2.95 -9.66
C PRO A 116 -10.38 4.30 -9.36
N THR A 117 -11.67 4.47 -9.61
CA THR A 117 -12.35 5.68 -9.16
C THR A 117 -11.90 5.93 -7.72
N GLN A 118 -11.67 7.18 -7.36
CA GLN A 118 -11.20 7.55 -6.02
C GLN A 118 -11.90 6.73 -4.91
N GLU A 119 -13.19 6.43 -5.10
CA GLU A 119 -14.04 5.51 -4.34
C GLU A 119 -13.55 4.04 -4.25
N ARG A 120 -13.11 3.42 -5.35
CA ARG A 120 -12.53 2.07 -5.31
C ARG A 120 -11.25 2.04 -4.48
N TRP A 121 -10.42 3.07 -4.62
CA TRP A 121 -9.19 3.19 -3.85
C TRP A 121 -9.47 3.37 -2.35
N GLN A 122 -10.45 4.21 -2.00
CA GLN A 122 -10.98 4.32 -0.64
C GLN A 122 -11.46 2.99 -0.08
N ALA A 123 -12.30 2.29 -0.86
CA ALA A 123 -12.88 1.02 -0.44
C ALA A 123 -11.79 -0.01 -0.19
N PHE A 124 -10.74 -0.01 -1.01
CA PHE A 124 -9.56 -0.84 -0.80
C PHE A 124 -8.84 -0.49 0.51
N ILE A 125 -8.45 0.77 0.74
CA ILE A 125 -7.78 1.20 1.98
C ILE A 125 -8.64 0.87 3.21
N ARG A 126 -9.96 1.13 3.16
CA ARG A 126 -10.89 0.77 4.23
C ARG A 126 -10.94 -0.73 4.47
N GLY A 127 -11.04 -1.52 3.41
CA GLY A 127 -11.01 -2.98 3.48
C GLY A 127 -9.74 -3.52 4.13
N GLN A 128 -8.60 -2.86 3.90
CA GLN A 128 -7.36 -3.16 4.61
C GLN A 128 -7.51 -2.83 6.10
N TRP A 129 -7.88 -1.61 6.52
CA TRP A 129 -8.06 -1.32 7.96
C TRP A 129 -9.05 -2.25 8.67
N LYS A 130 -10.15 -2.60 8.02
CA LYS A 130 -11.10 -3.63 8.51
C LYS A 130 -10.45 -4.99 8.69
N SER A 131 -9.42 -5.32 7.93
CA SER A 131 -8.67 -6.57 8.05
C SER A 131 -7.49 -6.47 9.02
N ALA A 132 -6.99 -5.26 9.29
CA ALA A 132 -5.82 -5.00 10.13
C ALA A 132 -5.95 -5.62 11.52
N HIS A 133 -7.07 -5.35 12.20
CA HIS A 133 -7.32 -5.87 13.54
C HIS A 133 -7.26 -7.41 13.62
N ARG A 134 -7.47 -8.12 12.51
CA ARG A 134 -7.42 -9.59 12.46
C ARG A 134 -6.05 -10.15 12.11
N TYR A 135 -5.32 -9.47 11.23
CA TYR A 135 -4.20 -10.08 10.51
C TYR A 135 -2.88 -9.31 10.60
N MET A 136 -2.82 -8.16 11.28
CA MET A 136 -1.58 -7.35 11.36
C MET A 136 -0.36 -8.12 11.90
N TRP A 137 -0.61 -9.18 12.67
CA TRP A 137 0.42 -10.03 13.26
C TRP A 137 1.27 -10.78 12.23
N HIS A 138 0.71 -11.02 11.05
CA HIS A 138 1.43 -11.70 9.97
C HIS A 138 2.50 -10.81 9.35
N ASP A 139 2.29 -9.49 9.33
CA ASP A 139 3.27 -8.56 8.78
C ASP A 139 3.06 -7.11 9.25
N ILE A 140 3.58 -6.82 10.44
CA ILE A 140 3.48 -5.49 11.05
C ILE A 140 4.23 -4.42 10.23
N SER A 141 5.20 -4.84 9.38
CA SER A 141 5.99 -3.92 8.58
C SER A 141 5.21 -3.28 7.43
N ALA A 142 4.02 -3.79 7.13
CA ALA A 142 3.14 -3.24 6.11
C ALA A 142 2.28 -2.07 6.63
N LEU A 143 2.12 -1.92 7.95
CA LEU A 143 1.25 -0.89 8.55
C LEU A 143 1.69 0.55 8.26
N PRO A 144 3.00 0.92 8.33
CA PRO A 144 3.43 2.27 7.96
C PRO A 144 3.02 2.65 6.52
N ALA A 145 3.07 1.69 5.60
CA ALA A 145 2.69 1.90 4.21
C ALA A 145 1.19 2.19 4.07
N LEU A 146 0.35 1.44 4.78
CA LEU A 146 -1.09 1.66 4.84
C LEU A 146 -1.43 3.02 5.49
N VAL A 147 -0.70 3.43 6.52
CA VAL A 147 -0.85 4.75 7.16
C VAL A 147 -0.58 5.89 6.17
N VAL A 148 0.52 5.80 5.42
CA VAL A 148 0.87 6.81 4.40
C VAL A 148 -0.23 6.89 3.34
N ALA A 149 -0.71 5.73 2.85
CA ALA A 149 -1.78 5.66 1.86
C ALA A 149 -3.08 6.30 2.38
N THR A 150 -3.39 6.05 3.65
CA THR A 150 -4.58 6.60 4.30
C THR A 150 -4.49 8.12 4.41
N ARG A 151 -3.34 8.66 4.86
CA ARG A 151 -3.15 10.11 4.99
C ARG A 151 -3.27 10.85 3.66
N GLN A 152 -2.61 10.34 2.62
CA GLN A 152 -2.71 10.93 1.28
C GLN A 152 -4.16 10.96 0.79
N TYR A 153 -4.92 9.93 1.14
CA TYR A 153 -6.32 9.82 0.81
C TYR A 153 -7.21 10.76 1.64
N SER A 154 -7.01 10.86 2.96
CA SER A 154 -7.83 11.65 3.87
C SER A 154 -7.86 13.15 3.55
N ILE A 155 -6.82 13.68 2.90
CA ILE A 155 -6.79 15.07 2.41
C ILE A 155 -7.93 15.36 1.41
N SER A 156 -8.45 14.32 0.75
CA SER A 156 -9.50 14.42 -0.27
C SER A 156 -10.92 14.16 0.24
N TRP A 157 -11.09 13.95 1.55
CA TRP A 157 -12.40 13.69 2.16
C TRP A 157 -13.21 15.00 2.22
N ASN A 158 -14.17 15.17 1.30
CA ASN A 158 -15.12 16.29 1.39
C ASN A 158 -16.08 16.09 2.57
N SER A 159 -16.56 17.19 3.13
CA SER A 159 -17.39 17.33 4.34
C SER A 159 -18.76 16.61 4.35
N SER A 160 -19.07 15.78 3.36
CA SER A 160 -20.31 14.98 3.31
C SER A 160 -20.14 13.54 3.77
N ALA A 161 -18.98 13.19 4.34
CA ALA A 161 -18.62 11.79 4.60
C ALA A 161 -18.05 11.58 6.01
N ASP A 162 -18.64 12.27 6.99
CA ASP A 162 -18.37 12.10 8.42
C ASP A 162 -18.61 10.66 8.90
N GLU A 163 -19.60 9.97 8.34
CA GLU A 163 -19.87 8.55 8.66
C GLU A 163 -18.71 7.65 8.23
N ASP A 164 -18.19 7.85 7.02
CA ASP A 164 -17.07 7.06 6.52
C ASP A 164 -15.78 7.35 7.30
N LEU A 165 -15.55 8.60 7.68
CA LEU A 165 -14.41 9.00 8.49
C LEU A 165 -14.49 8.40 9.90
N ALA A 166 -15.69 8.34 10.48
CA ALA A 166 -15.94 7.70 11.77
C ALA A 166 -15.72 6.18 11.70
N GLU A 167 -16.20 5.51 10.64
CA GLU A 167 -15.93 4.09 10.40
C GLU A 167 -14.43 3.82 10.28
N LEU A 168 -13.71 4.60 9.47
CA LEU A 168 -12.27 4.46 9.31
C LEU A 168 -11.54 4.67 10.63
N THR A 169 -11.94 5.68 11.41
CA THR A 169 -11.35 5.96 12.73
C THR A 169 -11.55 4.78 13.68
N LYS A 170 -12.74 4.15 13.65
CA LYS A 170 -13.03 2.95 14.44
C LYS A 170 -12.16 1.76 14.00
N ASP A 171 -11.98 1.55 12.69
CA ASP A 171 -11.15 0.46 12.17
C ASP A 171 -9.67 0.65 12.54
N VAL A 172 -9.15 1.88 12.44
CA VAL A 172 -7.80 2.26 12.89
C VAL A 172 -7.64 2.08 14.40
N HIS A 173 -8.65 2.47 15.18
CA HIS A 173 -8.66 2.26 16.62
C HIS A 173 -8.62 0.78 17.00
N GLY A 174 -9.43 -0.06 16.34
CA GLY A 174 -9.41 -1.50 16.56
C GLY A 174 -8.04 -2.12 16.20
N ALA A 175 -7.37 -1.57 15.18
CA ALA A 175 -6.00 -1.96 14.88
C ALA A 175 -5.03 -1.56 16.01
N LEU A 176 -5.18 -0.36 16.56
CA LEU A 176 -4.37 0.11 17.69
C LEU A 176 -4.60 -0.70 18.98
N GLU A 177 -5.85 -1.03 19.33
CA GLU A 177 -6.15 -1.87 20.49
C GLU A 177 -5.50 -3.25 20.38
N SER A 178 -5.42 -3.78 19.17
CA SER A 178 -4.77 -5.05 18.90
C SER A 178 -3.30 -5.01 19.35
N PHE A 179 -2.55 -3.93 19.09
CA PHE A 179 -1.16 -3.76 19.58
C PHE A 179 -1.04 -3.95 21.09
N PHE A 180 -2.00 -3.44 21.87
CA PHE A 180 -1.98 -3.53 23.33
C PHE A 180 -2.39 -4.90 23.87
N SER A 181 -3.08 -5.70 23.06
CA SER A 181 -3.53 -7.05 23.44
C SER A 181 -2.45 -8.14 23.27
N VAL A 182 -1.29 -7.82 22.69
CA VAL A 182 -0.32 -8.84 22.25
C VAL A 182 0.93 -8.91 23.11
N ILE A 183 1.33 -10.16 23.40
CA ILE A 183 2.65 -10.49 23.94
C ILE A 183 3.59 -10.74 22.77
N VAL A 184 4.54 -9.84 22.58
CA VAL A 184 5.47 -9.83 21.45
C VAL A 184 6.61 -10.83 21.70
N TYR A 185 6.49 -12.05 21.17
CA TYR A 185 7.60 -13.02 21.16
C TYR A 185 8.26 -13.06 19.79
N GLY A 186 9.55 -12.69 19.73
CA GLY A 186 10.39 -12.86 18.53
C GLY A 186 10.20 -11.83 17.41
N LEU A 187 9.38 -10.81 17.63
CA LEU A 187 9.28 -9.67 16.72
C LEU A 187 10.40 -8.66 16.99
N ASP A 188 10.83 -7.96 15.95
CA ASP A 188 11.73 -6.81 16.11
C ASP A 188 11.00 -5.68 16.85
N GLN A 189 11.48 -5.33 18.05
CA GLN A 189 10.89 -4.31 18.90
C GLN A 189 10.89 -2.93 18.21
N ALA A 190 11.94 -2.60 17.47
CA ALA A 190 12.03 -1.31 16.79
C ALA A 190 11.00 -1.20 15.67
N LEU A 191 10.76 -2.30 14.95
CA LEU A 191 9.71 -2.38 13.94
C LEU A 191 8.32 -2.26 14.57
N PHE A 192 8.10 -2.93 15.70
CA PHE A 192 6.85 -2.84 16.46
C PHE A 192 6.57 -1.42 16.91
N ASP A 193 7.53 -0.76 17.55
CA ASP A 193 7.39 0.60 18.06
C ASP A 193 7.14 1.59 16.91
N ALA A 194 7.85 1.43 15.78
CA ALA A 194 7.65 2.27 14.61
C ALA A 194 6.25 2.12 14.00
N ALA A 195 5.74 0.89 13.91
CA ALA A 195 4.39 0.62 13.43
C ALA A 195 3.33 1.18 14.39
N LEU A 196 3.49 0.95 15.70
CA LEU A 196 2.60 1.47 16.74
C LEU A 196 2.51 2.99 16.69
N LEU A 197 3.66 3.68 16.67
CA LEU A 197 3.71 5.14 16.57
C LEU A 197 3.06 5.66 15.29
N SER A 198 3.23 4.95 14.17
CA SER A 198 2.62 5.32 12.89
C SER A 198 1.09 5.22 12.94
N VAL A 199 0.55 4.12 13.48
CA VAL A 199 -0.90 3.90 13.60
C VAL A 199 -1.51 4.86 14.61
N GLN A 200 -0.85 5.08 15.76
CA GLN A 200 -1.29 6.07 16.75
C GLN A 200 -1.37 7.47 16.14
N GLY A 201 -0.33 7.90 15.42
CA GLY A 201 -0.34 9.21 14.78
C GLY A 201 -1.46 9.36 13.75
N LEU A 202 -1.81 8.29 13.01
CA LEU A 202 -2.97 8.33 12.11
C LEU A 202 -4.28 8.45 12.88
N TYR A 203 -4.45 7.68 13.97
CA TYR A 203 -5.65 7.76 14.81
C TYR A 203 -5.87 9.19 15.34
N ASP A 204 -4.81 9.82 15.85
CA ASP A 204 -4.86 11.20 16.36
C ASP A 204 -5.23 12.20 15.26
N ASP A 205 -4.68 12.02 14.05
CA ASP A 205 -5.01 12.86 12.88
C ASP A 205 -6.50 12.74 12.52
N LEU A 206 -7.04 11.51 12.44
CA LEU A 206 -8.44 11.25 12.08
C LEU A 206 -9.41 11.78 13.15
N HIS A 207 -9.07 11.59 14.43
CA HIS A 207 -9.88 12.10 15.54
C HIS A 207 -9.98 13.63 15.48
N ARG A 208 -8.86 14.32 15.24
CA ARG A 208 -8.83 15.78 15.08
C ARG A 208 -9.65 16.25 13.89
N MET A 209 -9.64 15.50 12.78
CA MET A 209 -10.48 15.82 11.61
C MET A 209 -11.97 15.78 11.97
N ILE A 210 -12.42 14.75 12.70
CA ILE A 210 -13.81 14.62 13.17
C ILE A 210 -14.19 15.78 14.10
N GLU A 211 -13.34 16.12 15.07
CA GLU A 211 -13.57 17.24 15.98
C GLU A 211 -13.74 18.56 15.22
N ASN A 212 -12.88 18.82 14.24
CA ASN A 212 -12.95 20.02 13.41
C ASN A 212 -14.23 20.07 12.57
N SER A 213 -14.64 18.95 11.96
CA SER A 213 -15.92 18.87 11.22
C SER A 213 -17.12 19.24 12.10
N ASN A 214 -17.17 18.73 13.33
CA ASN A 214 -18.27 19.01 14.26
C ASN A 214 -18.33 20.49 14.69
N THR A 215 -17.18 21.14 14.88
CA THR A 215 -17.13 22.57 15.25
C THR A 215 -17.65 23.49 14.13
N LEU A 216 -17.27 23.22 12.87
CA LEU A 216 -17.72 24.00 11.71
C LEU A 216 -19.23 23.89 11.46
N HIS A 217 -19.85 22.76 11.79
CA HIS A 217 -21.30 22.57 11.67
C HIS A 217 -22.07 23.36 12.73
N THR A 218 -21.46 23.60 13.89
CA THR A 218 -22.12 24.28 15.02
C THR A 218 -22.13 25.81 14.83
N ASP A 219 -21.08 26.40 14.24
CA ASP A 219 -20.98 27.85 14.03
C ASP A 219 -21.91 28.37 12.92
N ASN A 220 -22.19 27.57 11.89
CA ASN A 220 -23.13 27.97 10.82
C ASN A 220 -24.61 27.96 11.24
N GLY A 221 -24.95 27.31 12.35
CA GLY A 221 -26.31 27.29 12.91
C GLY A 221 -26.64 28.50 13.79
N SER A 222 -25.67 29.37 14.10
CA SER A 222 -25.83 30.47 15.08
C SER A 222 -25.98 31.86 14.45
N LEU A 223 -25.96 31.97 13.12
CA LEU A 223 -26.04 33.26 12.39
C LEU A 223 -27.42 33.61 11.82
N GLU A 224 -28.45 32.81 12.08
CA GLU A 224 -29.85 33.18 11.81
C GLU A 224 -30.57 33.57 13.10
N SER A 225 -30.46 34.85 13.50
CA SER A 225 -31.35 35.49 14.48
C SER A 225 -31.41 36.99 14.24
#